data_AF-A0A433SCW7-F1
#
_entry.id   AF-A0A433SCW7-F1
#
_cell.length_a   1.000
_cell.length_b   1.000
_cell.length_c   1.000
_cell.angle_alpha   90.00
_cell.angle_beta   90.00
_cell.angle_gamma   90.00
#
_symmetry.space_group_name_H-M   'P 1'
#
loop_
_entity.id
_entity.type
_entity.pdbx_description
1 polymer ?
#
loop_
_entity_poly.entity_id
_entity_poly.type
_entity_poly.pdbx_seq_one_letter_code
_entity_poly.pdbx_strand_id
1 'polypeptide(L)'
;MPFYASVLLTVVGLLWSGLILFCMLAGVAEGLGAWLGLLFMQVGGIAFFLIGVSGLVRSVRYLIRWKLLTRSGKKISVRLTRVEVNKNLAANGHHPYRLVSEWEHPESKVLYVFSSRRLWVDPDPYIPDDRMLDVYVDARDYKRYVMDTSFVPAEKEREAQTRTQTD
;
A
#
# COMPACT_ATOMS: atom_id res chain seq x y z
N MET A 1 -8.19 -2.90 -1.12
CA MET A 1 -8.52 -3.48 0.20
C MET A 1 -7.70 -3.03 1.42
N PRO A 2 -6.36 -2.83 1.44
CA PRO A 2 -5.60 -2.69 2.71
C PRO A 2 -5.77 -1.35 3.45
N PHE A 3 -6.22 -0.29 2.77
CA PHE A 3 -6.33 1.05 3.37
C PHE A 3 -7.44 1.12 4.43
N TYR A 4 -8.62 0.58 4.11
CA TYR A 4 -9.76 0.56 5.05
C TYR A 4 -9.51 -0.35 6.24
N ALA A 5 -8.83 -1.50 6.04
CA ALA A 5 -8.46 -2.39 7.13
C ALA A 5 -7.49 -1.72 8.12
N SER A 6 -6.48 -0.99 7.62
CA SER A 6 -5.56 -0.24 8.49
C SER A 6 -6.26 0.91 9.22
N VAL A 7 -7.15 1.64 8.56
CA VAL A 7 -7.92 2.74 9.19
C VAL A 7 -8.91 2.21 10.23
N LEU A 8 -9.61 1.12 9.93
CA LEU A 8 -10.53 0.47 10.88
C LEU A 8 -9.79 0.02 12.15
N LEU A 9 -8.62 -0.62 12.00
CA LEU A 9 -7.79 -1.03 13.14
C LEU A 9 -7.29 0.15 13.96
N THR A 10 -6.93 1.29 13.33
CA THR A 10 -6.57 2.50 14.10
C THR A 10 -7.76 3.06 14.88
N VAL A 11 -8.95 3.09 14.29
CA VAL A 11 -10.16 3.62 14.94
C VAL A 11 -10.59 2.72 16.10
N VAL A 12 -10.60 1.41 15.90
CA VAL A 12 -10.90 0.43 16.96
C VAL A 12 -9.89 0.54 18.11
N GLY A 13 -8.59 0.68 17.80
CA GLY A 13 -7.55 0.87 18.81
C GLY A 13 -7.73 2.16 19.62
N LEU A 14 -8.08 3.27 18.96
CA LEU A 14 -8.35 4.55 19.63
C LEU A 14 -9.58 4.48 20.53
N LEU A 15 -10.69 3.91 20.04
CA LEU A 15 -11.91 3.75 20.82
C LEU A 15 -11.68 2.87 22.06
N TRP A 16 -10.91 1.79 21.92
CA TRP A 16 -10.60 0.90 23.05
C TRP A 16 -9.65 1.54 24.06
N SER A 17 -8.61 2.24 23.59
CA SER A 17 -7.71 2.99 24.48
C SER A 17 -8.45 4.11 25.23
N GLY A 18 -9.41 4.78 24.58
CA GLY A 18 -10.25 5.79 25.20
C GLY A 18 -11.17 5.22 26.26
N LEU A 19 -11.76 4.04 26.03
CA LEU A 19 -12.60 3.35 27.01
C LEU A 19 -11.82 2.95 28.27
N ILE A 20 -10.58 2.46 28.11
CA ILE A 20 -9.71 2.10 29.24
C ILE A 20 -9.28 3.35 30.03
N LEU A 21 -8.93 4.44 29.34
CA LEU A 21 -8.59 5.71 29.98
C LEU A 21 -9.79 6.29 30.76
N PHE A 22 -10.99 6.16 30.20
CA PHE A 22 -12.23 6.53 30.88
C PHE A 22 -12.46 5.69 32.14
N CYS A 23 -12.27 4.37 32.08
CA CYS A 23 -12.36 3.50 33.26
C CYS A 23 -11.31 3.84 34.34
N MET A 24 -10.09 4.26 33.96
CA MET A 24 -9.08 4.77 34.91
C MET A 24 -9.54 6.05 35.60
N LEU A 25 -10.06 7.02 34.84
CA LEU A 25 -10.53 8.30 35.39
C LEU A 25 -11.79 8.14 36.26
N ALA A 26 -12.67 7.20 35.91
CA ALA A 26 -13.89 6.92 36.64
C ALA A 26 -13.67 6.05 37.90
N GLY A 27 -12.43 5.61 38.18
CA GLY A 27 -12.11 4.88 39.41
C GLY A 27 -12.77 3.50 39.54
N VAL A 28 -13.16 2.88 38.43
CA VAL A 28 -14.00 1.65 38.40
C VAL A 28 -13.22 0.39 38.82
N ALA A 29 -11.90 0.50 39.03
CA ALA A 29 -11.00 -0.61 39.31
C ALA A 29 -10.31 -0.47 40.67
N GLU A 30 -10.66 -1.34 41.62
CA GLU A 30 -10.03 -1.40 42.95
C GLU A 30 -9.09 -2.62 43.04
N GLY A 31 -7.85 -2.40 43.50
CA GLY A 31 -6.85 -3.46 43.75
C GLY A 31 -5.80 -3.67 42.64
N LEU A 32 -4.60 -4.10 43.04
CA LEU A 32 -3.41 -4.25 42.18
C LEU A 32 -3.64 -5.13 40.93
N GLY A 33 -4.47 -6.18 41.06
CA GLY A 33 -4.80 -7.08 39.94
C GLY A 33 -5.60 -6.38 38.83
N ALA A 34 -6.47 -5.45 39.18
CA ALA A 34 -7.24 -4.67 38.20
C ALA A 34 -6.32 -3.70 37.44
N TRP A 35 -5.40 -3.03 38.14
CA TRP A 35 -4.38 -2.16 37.52
C TRP A 35 -3.45 -2.93 36.58
N LEU A 36 -3.01 -4.13 36.97
CA LEU A 36 -2.22 -5.02 36.10
C LEU A 36 -3.00 -5.46 34.85
N GLY A 37 -4.29 -5.76 35.00
CA GLY A 37 -5.18 -6.09 33.87
C GLY A 37 -5.35 -4.93 32.89
N LEU A 38 -5.54 -3.70 33.39
CA LEU A 38 -5.63 -2.50 32.54
C LEU A 38 -4.32 -2.21 31.79
N LEU A 39 -3.17 -2.39 32.44
CA LEU A 39 -1.85 -2.24 31.79
C LEU A 39 -1.66 -3.26 30.67
N PHE A 40 -2.03 -4.53 30.90
CA PHE A 40 -1.93 -5.57 29.88
C PHE A 40 -2.82 -5.27 28.65
N MET A 41 -4.04 -4.78 28.87
CA MET A 41 -4.93 -4.34 27.78
C MET A 41 -4.40 -3.12 27.03
N GLN A 42 -3.78 -2.15 27.71
CA GLN A 42 -3.18 -0.98 27.06
C GLN A 42 -2.02 -1.37 26.12
N VAL A 43 -1.18 -2.32 26.51
CA VAL A 43 -0.11 -2.83 25.64
C VAL A 43 -0.70 -3.41 24.35
N GLY A 44 -1.80 -4.15 24.44
CA GLY A 44 -2.55 -4.63 23.27
C GLY A 44 -3.04 -3.49 22.38
N GLY A 45 -3.72 -2.49 22.97
CA GLY A 45 -4.26 -1.34 22.22
C GLY A 45 -3.17 -0.53 21.49
N ILE A 46 -2.03 -0.30 22.15
CA ILE A 46 -0.87 0.38 21.56
C ILE A 46 -0.30 -0.44 20.40
N ALA A 47 -0.19 -1.76 20.54
CA ALA A 47 0.29 -2.62 19.46
C ALA A 47 -0.59 -2.52 18.21
N PHE A 48 -1.92 -2.58 18.36
CA PHE A 48 -2.85 -2.39 17.23
C PHE A 48 -2.78 -0.98 16.63
N PHE A 49 -2.66 0.05 17.46
CA PHE A 49 -2.50 1.42 17.00
C PHE A 49 -1.23 1.61 16.16
N LEU A 50 -0.09 1.09 16.62
CA LEU A 50 1.18 1.16 15.90
C LEU A 50 1.12 0.45 14.54
N ILE A 51 0.49 -0.73 14.50
CA ILE A 51 0.28 -1.48 13.24
C ILE A 51 -0.56 -0.65 12.27
N GLY A 52 -1.69 -0.11 12.73
CA GLY A 52 -2.58 0.70 11.90
C GLY A 52 -1.91 1.99 11.38
N VAL A 53 -1.23 2.75 12.26
CA VAL A 53 -0.50 3.98 11.90
C VAL A 53 0.62 3.67 10.91
N SER A 54 1.36 2.57 11.09
CA SER A 54 2.45 2.20 10.18
C SER A 54 1.95 2.00 8.73
N GLY A 55 0.79 1.35 8.56
CA GLY A 55 0.14 1.16 7.26
C GLY A 55 -0.32 2.47 6.63
N LEU A 56 -0.91 3.36 7.45
CA LEU A 56 -1.36 4.67 7.01
C LEU A 56 -0.18 5.53 6.53
N VAL A 57 0.87 5.63 7.35
CA VAL A 57 2.08 6.38 7.04
C VAL A 57 2.74 5.88 5.77
N ARG A 58 2.82 4.55 5.56
CA ARG A 58 3.35 3.97 4.32
C ARG A 58 2.55 4.40 3.09
N SER A 59 1.23 4.41 3.21
CA SER A 59 0.30 4.78 2.13
C SER A 59 0.40 6.26 1.78
N VAL A 60 0.42 7.14 2.77
CA VAL A 60 0.56 8.59 2.57
C VAL A 60 1.93 8.92 1.97
N ARG A 61 3.02 8.33 2.49
CA ARG A 61 4.37 8.51 1.91
C ARG A 61 4.48 8.02 0.48
N TYR A 62 3.72 6.99 0.10
CA TYR A 62 3.64 6.56 -1.29
C TYR A 62 2.94 7.60 -2.16
N LEU A 63 1.78 8.11 -1.75
CA LEU A 63 1.04 9.12 -2.52
C LEU A 63 1.82 10.42 -2.70
N ILE A 64 2.49 10.89 -1.65
CA ILE A 64 3.35 12.08 -1.71
C ILE A 64 4.51 11.84 -2.69
N ARG A 65 5.17 10.68 -2.62
CA ARG A 65 6.25 10.32 -3.54
C ARG A 65 5.77 10.22 -4.98
N TRP A 66 4.61 9.61 -5.21
CA TRP A 66 3.98 9.53 -6.51
C TRP A 66 3.75 10.93 -7.09
N LYS A 67 3.08 11.81 -6.35
CA LYS A 67 2.84 13.20 -6.79
C LYS A 67 4.13 13.97 -7.04
N LEU A 68 5.16 13.78 -6.22
CA LEU A 68 6.43 14.47 -6.37
C LEU A 68 7.20 13.98 -7.60
N LEU A 69 7.37 12.66 -7.74
CA LEU A 69 8.15 12.06 -8.82
C LEU A 69 7.45 12.18 -10.18
N THR A 70 6.13 12.12 -10.24
CA THR A 70 5.41 12.36 -11.50
C THR A 70 5.52 13.82 -11.96
N ARG A 71 5.73 14.78 -11.04
CA ARG A 71 5.85 16.22 -11.38
C ARG A 71 7.29 16.68 -11.64
N SER A 72 8.25 16.22 -10.84
CA SER A 72 9.63 16.71 -10.86
C SER A 72 10.67 15.61 -11.03
N GLY A 73 10.25 14.35 -11.11
CA GLY A 73 11.14 13.21 -11.32
C GLY A 73 11.61 13.11 -12.77
N LYS A 74 12.73 12.42 -12.97
CA LYS A 74 13.22 12.09 -14.31
C LYS A 74 12.36 10.96 -14.88
N LYS A 75 11.73 11.21 -16.03
CA LYS A 75 10.98 10.20 -16.76
C LYS A 75 11.94 9.32 -17.55
N ILE A 76 11.83 8.00 -17.39
CA ILE A 76 12.60 7.00 -18.13
C ILE A 76 11.60 6.00 -18.70
N SER A 77 11.65 5.76 -20.01
CA SER A 77 10.86 4.70 -20.64
C SER A 77 11.65 3.40 -20.60
N VAL A 78 11.05 2.37 -20.02
CA VAL A 78 11.65 1.05 -19.82
C VAL A 78 10.79 0.00 -20.49
N ARG A 79 11.43 -1.02 -21.06
CA ARG A 79 10.69 -2.15 -21.63
C ARG A 79 10.23 -3.07 -20.51
N LEU A 80 8.96 -3.48 -20.55
CA LEU A 80 8.43 -4.50 -19.65
C LEU A 80 9.14 -5.84 -19.89
N THR A 81 9.74 -6.39 -18.84
CA THR A 81 10.41 -7.69 -18.88
C THR A 81 9.41 -8.81 -18.67
N ARG A 82 8.61 -8.73 -17.61
CA ARG A 82 7.64 -9.77 -17.25
C ARG A 82 6.54 -9.27 -16.33
N VAL A 83 5.42 -10.00 -16.34
CA VAL A 83 4.33 -9.85 -15.37
C VAL A 83 4.43 -10.99 -14.37
N GLU A 84 4.60 -10.65 -13.09
CA GLU A 84 4.69 -11.61 -11.99
C GLU A 84 3.40 -11.64 -11.18
N VAL A 85 2.90 -12.83 -10.88
CA VAL A 85 1.82 -13.03 -9.92
C VAL A 85 2.42 -13.33 -8.55
N ASN A 86 2.10 -12.50 -7.56
CA ASN A 86 2.59 -12.73 -6.20
C ASN A 86 1.75 -13.81 -5.49
N LYS A 87 2.20 -15.07 -5.58
CA LYS A 87 1.54 -16.22 -4.95
C LYS A 87 1.57 -16.19 -3.41
N ASN A 88 2.45 -15.39 -2.81
CA ASN A 88 2.59 -15.31 -1.35
C ASN A 88 1.57 -14.38 -0.69
N LEU A 89 0.82 -13.61 -1.49
CA LEU A 89 -0.20 -12.70 -0.99
C LEU A 89 -1.51 -13.01 -1.69
N ALA A 90 -2.54 -13.35 -0.92
CA ALA A 90 -3.90 -13.50 -1.42
C ALA A 90 -4.82 -12.52 -0.69
N ALA A 91 -5.69 -11.84 -1.43
CA ALA A 91 -6.85 -11.15 -0.87
C ALA A 91 -8.08 -11.65 -1.61
N ASN A 92 -9.12 -12.06 -0.89
CA ASN A 92 -10.34 -12.64 -1.45
C ASN A 92 -10.09 -13.81 -2.43
N GLY A 93 -9.06 -14.64 -2.18
CA GLY A 93 -8.71 -15.76 -3.06
C GLY A 93 -7.98 -15.37 -4.35
N HIS A 94 -7.73 -14.08 -4.59
CA HIS A 94 -6.98 -13.58 -5.74
C HIS A 94 -5.57 -13.14 -5.36
N HIS A 95 -4.62 -13.43 -6.24
CA HIS A 95 -3.24 -13.02 -6.12
C HIS A 95 -2.99 -11.75 -6.93
N PRO A 96 -2.27 -10.75 -6.38
CA PRO A 96 -2.00 -9.53 -7.13
C PRO A 96 -0.89 -9.75 -8.16
N TYR A 97 -1.08 -9.13 -9.32
CA TYR A 97 -0.10 -8.99 -10.39
C TYR A 97 0.89 -7.86 -10.07
N ARG A 98 2.08 -7.95 -10.66
CA ARG A 98 3.13 -6.95 -10.57
C ARG A 98 3.89 -6.94 -11.90
N LEU A 99 4.07 -5.76 -12.47
CA LEU A 99 4.92 -5.55 -13.62
C LEU A 99 6.37 -5.42 -13.14
N VAL A 100 7.29 -6.09 -13.83
CA VAL A 100 8.73 -6.04 -13.57
C VAL A 100 9.45 -5.65 -14.84
N SER A 101 10.28 -4.62 -14.75
CA SER A 101 11.12 -4.14 -15.85
C SER A 101 12.55 -3.98 -15.37
N GLU A 102 13.48 -4.39 -16.21
CA GLU A 102 14.91 -4.25 -15.96
C GLU A 102 15.46 -3.14 -16.85
N TRP A 103 16.24 -2.23 -16.25
CA TRP A 103 16.81 -1.07 -16.95
C TRP A 103 18.27 -0.90 -16.58
N GLU A 104 19.12 -0.86 -17.59
CA GLU A 104 20.56 -0.61 -17.43
C GLU A 104 20.83 0.90 -17.58
N HIS A 105 21.53 1.47 -16.59
CA HIS A 105 21.89 2.87 -16.65
C HIS A 105 22.93 3.10 -17.77
N PRO A 106 22.69 4.02 -18.72
CA PRO A 106 23.52 4.15 -19.93
C PRO A 106 24.98 4.51 -19.62
N GLU A 107 25.22 5.36 -18.62
CA GLU A 107 26.57 5.79 -18.23
C GLU A 107 27.28 4.80 -17.29
N SER A 108 26.63 4.41 -16.19
CA SER A 108 27.26 3.60 -15.14
C SER A 108 27.16 2.08 -15.37
N LYS A 109 26.39 1.62 -16.35
CA LYS A 109 26.17 0.20 -16.65
C LYS A 109 25.57 -0.61 -15.50
N VAL A 110 24.99 0.07 -14.51
CA VAL A 110 24.32 -0.57 -13.37
C VAL A 110 22.91 -1.00 -13.77
N LEU A 111 22.57 -2.27 -13.51
CA LEU A 111 21.24 -2.81 -13.72
C LEU A 111 20.31 -2.46 -12.55
N TYR A 112 19.19 -1.82 -12.86
CA TYR A 112 18.10 -1.51 -11.93
C TYR A 112 16.87 -2.34 -12.28
N VAL A 113 16.26 -2.95 -11.26
CA VAL A 113 14.99 -3.66 -11.40
C VAL A 113 13.87 -2.80 -10.83
N PHE A 114 13.00 -2.33 -11.71
CA PHE A 114 11.82 -1.57 -11.33
C PHE A 114 10.60 -2.50 -11.27
N SER A 115 9.81 -2.33 -10.22
CA SER A 115 8.61 -3.11 -9.99
C SER A 115 7.40 -2.21 -9.73
N SER A 116 6.27 -2.57 -10.32
CA SER A 116 5.03 -1.82 -10.11
C SER A 116 4.44 -2.03 -8.72
N ARG A 117 3.45 -1.20 -8.41
CA ARG A 117 2.51 -1.50 -7.33
C ARG A 117 1.76 -2.81 -7.65
N ARG A 118 1.25 -3.46 -6.60
CA ARG A 118 0.32 -4.60 -6.71
C ARG A 118 -0.92 -4.18 -7.49
N LEU A 119 -1.20 -4.90 -8.56
CA LEU A 119 -2.38 -4.78 -9.41
C LEU A 119 -3.31 -5.95 -9.08
N TRP A 120 -4.59 -5.67 -8.87
CA TRP A 120 -5.60 -6.70 -8.56
C TRP A 120 -6.42 -7.10 -9.80
N VAL A 121 -6.13 -6.45 -10.92
CA VAL A 121 -6.66 -6.74 -12.24
C VAL A 121 -5.48 -7.26 -13.07
N ASP A 122 -5.77 -8.24 -13.92
CA ASP A 122 -4.81 -8.72 -14.90
C ASP A 122 -4.38 -7.56 -15.82
N PRO A 123 -3.09 -7.16 -15.81
CA PRO A 123 -2.62 -6.04 -16.61
C PRO A 123 -2.45 -6.39 -18.09
N ASP A 124 -2.37 -7.68 -18.46
CA ASP A 124 -2.01 -8.10 -19.82
C ASP A 124 -2.83 -7.42 -20.93
N PRO A 125 -4.17 -7.25 -20.80
CA PRO A 125 -4.98 -6.57 -21.82
C PRO A 125 -4.77 -5.04 -21.91
N TYR A 126 -4.17 -4.44 -20.90
CA TYR A 126 -4.01 -2.98 -20.78
C TYR A 126 -2.56 -2.53 -21.05
N ILE A 127 -1.63 -3.47 -21.20
CA ILE A 127 -0.23 -3.16 -21.51
C ILE A 127 -0.17 -2.55 -22.93
N PRO A 128 0.54 -1.43 -23.12
CA PRO A 128 0.79 -0.86 -24.45
C PRO A 128 1.43 -1.87 -25.41
N ASP A 129 1.08 -1.80 -26.70
CA ASP A 129 1.58 -2.73 -27.73
C ASP A 129 3.12 -2.75 -27.83
N ASP A 130 3.76 -1.59 -27.61
CA ASP A 130 5.22 -1.44 -27.63
C ASP A 130 5.91 -1.99 -26.37
N ARG A 131 5.12 -2.38 -25.36
CA ARG A 131 5.54 -2.82 -24.02
C ARG A 131 6.48 -1.84 -23.32
N MET A 132 6.40 -0.54 -23.66
CA MET A 132 7.15 0.51 -22.99
C MET A 132 6.34 1.07 -21.83
N LEU A 133 6.97 1.14 -20.67
CA LEU A 133 6.39 1.68 -19.44
C LEU A 133 7.20 2.88 -18.98
N ASP A 134 6.50 3.88 -18.50
CA ASP A 134 7.14 5.07 -17.95
C ASP A 134 7.44 4.89 -16.46
N VAL A 135 8.70 5.12 -16.09
CA VAL A 135 9.17 5.09 -14.71
C VAL A 135 9.71 6.46 -14.36
N TYR A 136 9.13 7.07 -13.32
CA TYR A 136 9.58 8.32 -12.75
C TYR A 136 10.55 8.03 -11.60
N VAL A 137 11.80 8.43 -11.77
CA VAL A 137 12.88 8.21 -10.78
C VAL A 137 13.36 9.52 -10.16
N ASP A 138 13.86 9.44 -8.93
CA ASP A 138 14.63 10.51 -8.32
C ASP A 138 16.05 10.51 -8.93
N ALA A 139 16.46 11.62 -9.56
CA ALA A 139 17.77 11.72 -10.20
C ALA A 139 18.94 11.60 -9.21
N ARG A 140 18.69 11.82 -7.91
CA ARG A 140 19.69 11.66 -6.84
C ARG A 140 19.74 10.24 -6.28
N ASP A 141 18.66 9.47 -6.44
CA ASP A 141 18.56 8.10 -5.93
C ASP A 141 17.57 7.27 -6.76
N TYR A 142 18.09 6.49 -7.71
CA TYR A 142 17.31 5.63 -8.59
C TYR A 142 16.55 4.52 -7.84
N LYS A 143 16.82 4.25 -6.55
CA LYS A 143 16.01 3.34 -5.74
C LYS A 143 14.66 3.96 -5.35
N ARG A 144 14.52 5.28 -5.44
CA ARG A 144 13.27 6.01 -5.24
C ARG A 144 12.60 6.23 -6.59
N TYR A 145 11.66 5.35 -6.91
CA TYR A 145 10.97 5.38 -8.19
C TYR A 145 9.48 5.09 -8.05
N VAL A 146 8.76 5.45 -9.11
CA VAL A 146 7.34 5.18 -9.31
C VAL A 146 7.14 4.79 -10.77
N MET A 147 6.66 3.57 -11.01
CA MET A 147 6.23 3.12 -12.32
C MET A 147 4.80 3.59 -12.57
N ASP A 148 4.55 4.11 -13.76
CA ASP A 148 3.20 4.46 -14.19
C ASP A 148 2.41 3.18 -14.45
N THR A 149 1.24 3.09 -13.81
CA THR A 149 0.27 2.03 -14.01
C THR A 149 -1.13 2.62 -14.16
N SER A 150 -1.23 3.88 -14.56
CA SER A 150 -2.51 4.61 -14.67
C SER A 150 -3.41 4.05 -15.78
N PHE A 151 -2.85 3.27 -16.70
CA PHE A 151 -3.56 2.56 -17.76
C PHE A 151 -4.29 1.30 -17.26
N VAL A 152 -3.93 0.75 -16.10
CA VAL A 152 -4.61 -0.40 -15.51
C VAL A 152 -5.75 0.10 -14.62
N PRO A 153 -7.01 -0.28 -14.88
CA PRO A 153 -8.14 0.16 -14.07
C PRO A 153 -8.03 -0.34 -12.63
N ALA A 154 -8.55 0.46 -11.71
CA ALA A 154 -8.64 0.02 -10.32
C ALA A 154 -9.72 -1.06 -10.20
N GLU A 155 -9.50 -2.06 -9.34
CA GLU A 155 -10.46 -3.14 -9.03
C GLU A 155 -11.91 -2.65 -8.83
N LYS A 156 -12.08 -1.47 -8.21
CA LYS A 156 -13.38 -0.84 -7.96
C LYS A 156 -14.14 -0.44 -9.24
N GLU A 157 -13.44 -0.17 -10.33
CA GLU A 157 -14.05 0.22 -11.61
C GLU A 157 -14.64 -0.99 -12.33
N ARG A 158 -14.08 -2.20 -12.15
CA ARG A 158 -14.70 -3.45 -12.64
C ARG A 158 -16.05 -3.72 -11.98
N GLU A 159 -16.16 -3.56 -10.65
CA GLU A 159 -17.42 -3.81 -9.94
C GLU A 159 -18.52 -2.80 -10.34
N ALA A 160 -18.14 -1.54 -10.59
CA ALA A 160 -19.06 -0.52 -11.07
C ALA A 160 -19.54 -0.81 -12.50
N GLN A 161 -18.66 -1.26 -13.39
CA GLN A 161 -19.00 -1.61 -14.77
C GLN A 161 -19.88 -2.87 -14.86
N THR A 162 -19.60 -3.89 -14.04
CA THR A 162 -20.44 -5.11 -14.00
C THR A 162 -21.84 -4.82 -13.46
N ARG A 163 -22.01 -3.92 -12.49
CA ARG A 163 -23.34 -3.54 -11.99
C ARG A 163 -24.15 -2.76 -13.02
N THR A 164 -23.55 -1.78 -13.70
CA THR A 164 -24.27 -0.96 -14.70
C THR A 164 -24.68 -1.75 -15.94
N GLN A 165 -24.08 -2.90 -16.22
CA GLN A 165 -24.44 -3.76 -17.36
C GLN A 165 -25.46 -4.85 -17.02
N THR A 166 -25.88 -4.96 -15.76
CA THR A 166 -26.89 -5.93 -15.29
C THR A 166 -28.24 -5.28 -14.96
N ASP A 167 -28.37 -3.96 -15.19
CA ASP A 167 -29.63 -3.20 -15.13
C ASP A 167 -30.09 -2.83 -16.54
#